data_AF-A0A316MA06-F1
#
_entry.id   AF-A0A316MA06-F1
#
_cell.length_a   1.000
_cell.length_b   1.000
_cell.length_c   1.000
_cell.angle_alpha   90.00
_cell.angle_beta   90.00
_cell.angle_gamma   90.00
#
_symmetry.space_group_name_H-M   'P 1'
#
loop_
_entity.id
_entity.type
_entity.pdbx_description
1 polymer ?
#
loop_
_entity_poly.entity_id
_entity_poly.type
_entity_poly.pdbx_seq_one_letter_code
_entity_poly.pdbx_strand_id
1 'polypeptide(L)'
;MYFNDVEYELPKKTMALNDKIEAVNNAKTTKMAYTAMMDFVVSGLGKDKVKEILETTDVNKVDLIKLNMLSNDIVMAYDDMVQQPQIDKINNILSNLPLDNLANVANKIKK
;
A
#
# COMPACT_ATOMS: atom_id res chain seq x y z
N MET A 1 -3.19 2.29 -7.59
CA MET A 1 -1.84 2.29 -6.99
C MET A 1 -0.90 2.95 -7.98
N TYR A 2 0.08 3.72 -7.52
CA TYR A 2 1.15 4.23 -8.37
C TYR A 2 2.46 3.52 -8.05
N PHE A 3 3.20 3.07 -9.05
CA PHE A 3 4.54 2.51 -8.91
C PHE A 3 5.40 3.00 -10.08
N ASN A 4 6.52 3.67 -9.80
CA ASN A 4 7.37 4.31 -10.81
C ASN A 4 6.57 5.19 -11.80
N ASP A 5 5.73 6.08 -11.28
CA ASP A 5 4.87 7.02 -12.05
C ASP A 5 3.82 6.35 -12.95
N VAL A 6 3.66 5.03 -12.89
CA VAL A 6 2.62 4.28 -13.63
C VAL A 6 1.49 3.91 -12.69
N GLU A 7 0.26 4.14 -13.15
CA GLU A 7 -0.95 3.75 -12.43
C GLU A 7 -1.34 2.30 -12.72
N TYR A 8 -1.62 1.55 -11.65
CA TYR A 8 -2.09 0.19 -11.70
C TYR A 8 -3.39 0.05 -10.93
N GLU A 9 -4.38 -0.56 -11.57
CA GLU A 9 -5.60 -1.01 -10.92
C GLU A 9 -5.30 -2.18 -9.99
N LEU A 10 -5.74 -2.04 -8.73
CA LEU A 10 -5.70 -3.12 -7.75
C LEU A 10 -7.05 -3.84 -7.71
N PRO A 11 -7.06 -5.16 -7.47
CA PRO A 11 -8.29 -5.89 -7.21
C PRO A 11 -8.90 -5.44 -5.89
N LYS A 12 -10.09 -5.93 -5.58
CA LYS A 12 -10.67 -5.73 -4.24
C LYS A 12 -9.79 -6.41 -3.19
N LYS A 13 -9.55 -5.73 -2.07
CA LYS A 13 -8.96 -6.36 -0.88
C LYS A 13 -9.95 -7.36 -0.29
N THR A 14 -9.75 -8.63 -0.60
CA THR A 14 -10.54 -9.75 -0.05
C THR A 14 -9.79 -10.41 1.11
N MET A 15 -10.48 -11.25 1.88
CA MET A 15 -9.82 -12.09 2.90
C MET A 15 -8.71 -12.94 2.28
N ALA A 16 -8.92 -13.50 1.09
CA ALA A 16 -7.89 -14.29 0.41
C ALA A 16 -6.62 -13.48 0.13
N LEU A 17 -6.74 -12.19 -0.17
CA LEU A 17 -5.58 -11.31 -0.32
C LEU A 17 -4.97 -10.93 1.03
N ASN A 18 -5.80 -10.73 2.05
CA ASN A 18 -5.35 -10.45 3.42
C ASN A 18 -4.55 -11.63 4.01
N ASP A 19 -4.98 -12.87 3.76
CA ASP A 19 -4.27 -14.08 4.18
C ASP A 19 -2.84 -14.13 3.60
N LYS A 20 -2.63 -13.58 2.39
CA LYS A 20 -1.29 -13.45 1.80
C LYS A 20 -0.42 -12.44 2.57
N ILE A 21 -1.00 -11.30 2.98
CA ILE A 21 -0.30 -10.30 3.80
C ILE A 21 0.08 -10.93 5.16
N GLU A 22 -0.83 -11.68 5.78
CA GLU A 22 -0.55 -12.39 7.01
C GLU A 22 0.53 -13.46 6.83
N ALA A 23 0.56 -14.16 5.70
CA ALA A 23 1.61 -15.13 5.39
C ALA A 23 3.00 -14.47 5.28
N VAL A 24 3.08 -13.24 4.74
CA VAL A 24 4.31 -12.44 4.73
C VAL A 24 4.74 -12.11 6.17
N ASN A 25 3.82 -11.56 6.97
CA ASN A 25 4.11 -11.07 8.31
C ASN A 25 4.45 -12.19 9.32
N ASN A 26 3.88 -13.39 9.13
CA ASN A 26 4.07 -14.54 10.01
C ASN A 26 5.12 -15.53 9.48
N ALA A 27 5.85 -15.18 8.43
CA ALA A 27 6.88 -16.05 7.86
C ALA A 27 8.01 -16.31 8.86
N LYS A 28 8.37 -17.58 9.03
CA LYS A 28 9.39 -18.03 10.00
C LYS A 28 10.83 -17.84 9.54
N THR A 29 11.03 -17.63 8.24
CA THR A 29 12.35 -17.45 7.64
C THR A 29 12.29 -16.38 6.56
N THR A 30 13.43 -15.76 6.28
CA THR A 30 13.56 -14.76 5.21
C THR A 30 13.10 -15.31 3.85
N LYS A 31 13.49 -16.55 3.52
CA LYS A 31 13.06 -17.19 2.27
C LYS A 31 11.55 -17.35 2.20
N MET A 32 10.90 -17.76 3.30
CA MET A 32 9.44 -17.86 3.36
C MET A 32 8.79 -16.49 3.21
N ALA A 33 9.32 -15.45 3.86
CA ALA A 33 8.78 -14.10 3.80
C ALA A 33 8.77 -13.59 2.35
N TYR A 34 9.91 -13.69 1.64
CA TYR A 34 10.00 -13.24 0.26
C TYR A 34 9.23 -14.12 -0.73
N THR A 35 9.09 -15.42 -0.46
CA THR A 35 8.23 -16.28 -1.27
C THR A 35 6.76 -15.89 -1.12
N ALA A 36 6.30 -15.67 0.11
CA ALA A 36 4.95 -15.19 0.40
C ALA A 36 4.73 -13.78 -0.17
N MET A 37 5.76 -12.92 -0.16
CA MET A 37 5.67 -11.58 -0.72
C MET A 37 5.53 -11.60 -2.23
N MET A 38 6.29 -12.44 -2.93
CA MET A 38 6.11 -12.68 -4.37
C MET A 38 4.69 -13.17 -4.68
N ASP A 39 4.18 -14.11 -3.90
CA ASP A 39 2.81 -14.64 -4.06
C ASP A 39 1.74 -13.57 -3.79
N PHE A 40 1.96 -12.70 -2.79
CA PHE A 40 1.10 -11.56 -2.50
C PHE A 40 1.06 -10.57 -3.67
N VAL A 41 2.21 -10.10 -4.17
CA VAL A 41 2.24 -9.12 -5.28
C VAL A 41 1.67 -9.72 -6.57
N VAL A 42 1.88 -11.01 -6.84
CA VAL A 42 1.28 -11.72 -7.98
C VAL A 42 -0.23 -11.86 -7.83
N SER A 43 -0.73 -12.13 -6.62
CA SER A 43 -2.17 -12.18 -6.35
C SER A 43 -2.82 -10.79 -6.48
N GLY A 44 -2.07 -9.73 -6.15
CA GLY A 44 -2.53 -8.34 -6.26
C GLY A 44 -2.52 -7.82 -7.70
N LEU A 45 -1.44 -8.00 -8.45
CA LEU A 45 -1.29 -7.35 -9.77
C LEU A 45 -1.43 -8.31 -10.94
N GLY A 46 -1.42 -9.61 -10.69
CA GLY A 46 -1.31 -10.63 -11.74
C GLY A 46 0.13 -10.84 -12.19
N LYS A 47 0.41 -12.07 -12.62
CA LYS A 47 1.77 -12.53 -12.93
C LYS A 47 2.47 -11.71 -14.03
N ASP A 48 1.73 -11.33 -15.07
CA ASP A 48 2.32 -10.63 -16.23
C ASP A 48 2.79 -9.23 -15.85
N LYS A 49 1.96 -8.46 -15.13
CA LYS A 49 2.33 -7.13 -14.61
C LYS A 49 3.48 -7.21 -13.62
N VAL A 50 3.49 -8.19 -12.71
CA VAL A 50 4.62 -8.35 -11.79
C VAL A 50 5.91 -8.66 -12.55
N LYS A 51 5.84 -9.49 -13.60
CA LYS A 51 7.01 -9.79 -14.43
C LYS A 51 7.49 -8.58 -15.22
N GLU A 52 6.59 -7.70 -15.65
CA GLU A 52 6.93 -6.42 -16.30
C GLU A 52 7.65 -5.49 -15.32
N ILE A 53 7.12 -5.33 -14.11
CA ILE A 53 7.65 -4.41 -13.09
C ILE A 53 8.98 -4.90 -12.49
N LEU A 54 9.04 -6.18 -12.13
CA LEU A 54 10.16 -6.79 -11.40
C LEU A 54 11.13 -7.56 -12.30
N GLU A 55 10.88 -7.58 -13.62
CA GLU A 55 11.66 -8.30 -14.65
C GLU A 55 11.61 -9.85 -14.52
N THR A 56 11.12 -10.38 -13.39
CA THR A 56 11.01 -11.80 -13.09
C THR A 56 9.98 -12.05 -12.00
N THR A 57 9.43 -13.29 -11.95
CA THR A 57 8.63 -13.79 -10.82
C THR A 57 9.35 -14.90 -10.05
N ASP A 58 10.64 -15.12 -10.31
CA ASP A 58 11.48 -16.05 -9.56
C ASP A 58 12.09 -15.34 -8.36
N VAL A 59 11.66 -15.71 -7.16
CA VAL A 59 12.10 -15.11 -5.88
C VAL A 59 13.62 -15.19 -5.67
N ASN A 60 14.32 -16.13 -6.31
CA ASN A 60 15.78 -16.25 -6.17
C ASN A 60 16.56 -15.35 -7.15
N LYS A 61 15.86 -14.72 -8.10
CA LYS A 61 16.44 -13.85 -9.13
C LYS A 61 15.95 -12.42 -9.05
N VAL A 62 14.83 -12.19 -8.37
CA VAL A 62 14.22 -10.86 -8.23
C VAL A 62 15.07 -9.96 -7.34
N ASP A 63 15.08 -8.67 -7.65
CA ASP A 63 15.57 -7.65 -6.72
C ASP A 63 14.61 -7.56 -5.52
N LEU A 64 15.08 -7.99 -4.35
CA LEU A 64 14.29 -8.00 -3.12
C LEU A 64 13.93 -6.58 -2.63
N ILE A 65 14.69 -5.56 -3.01
CA ILE A 65 14.36 -4.16 -2.70
C ILE A 65 13.13 -3.75 -3.52
N LYS A 66 13.15 -3.98 -4.83
CA LYS A 66 11.99 -3.69 -5.70
C LYS A 66 10.75 -4.48 -5.27
N LEU A 67 10.91 -5.75 -4.88
CA LEU A 67 9.80 -6.56 -4.39
C LEU A 67 9.18 -5.99 -3.10
N ASN A 68 10.01 -5.56 -2.13
CA ASN A 68 9.54 -4.91 -0.91
C ASN A 68 8.79 -3.61 -1.22
N MET A 69 9.35 -2.76 -2.08
CA MET A 69 8.71 -1.50 -2.47
C MET A 69 7.35 -1.76 -3.11
N LEU A 70 7.27 -2.69 -4.07
CA LEU A 70 6.02 -3.03 -4.73
C LEU A 70 4.98 -3.56 -3.75
N SER A 71 5.39 -4.44 -2.83
CA SER A 71 4.51 -4.95 -1.77
C SER A 71 3.97 -3.82 -0.89
N ASN A 72 4.83 -2.90 -0.47
CA ASN A 72 4.45 -1.76 0.36
C ASN A 72 3.48 -0.83 -0.36
N ASP A 73 3.72 -0.52 -1.63
CA ASP A 73 2.86 0.36 -2.42
C ASP A 73 1.46 -0.23 -2.61
N ILE A 74 1.34 -1.56 -2.76
CA ILE A 74 0.03 -2.24 -2.78
C ILE A 74 -0.69 -2.05 -1.44
N VAL A 75 0.00 -2.25 -0.31
CA VAL A 75 -0.59 -2.10 1.03
C VAL A 75 -1.02 -0.65 1.28
N MET A 76 -0.13 0.32 1.02
CA MET A 76 -0.42 1.74 1.18
C MET A 76 -1.60 2.18 0.31
N ALA A 77 -1.68 1.70 -0.93
CA ALA A 77 -2.81 2.03 -1.79
C ALA A 77 -4.16 1.55 -1.23
N TYR A 78 -4.21 0.40 -0.54
CA TYR A 78 -5.43 -0.02 0.16
C TYR A 78 -5.71 0.81 1.41
N ASP A 79 -4.68 1.17 2.17
CA ASP A 79 -4.82 2.00 3.37
C ASP A 79 -5.30 3.42 3.00
N ASP A 80 -4.82 3.98 1.90
CA ASP A 80 -5.27 5.25 1.33
C ASP A 80 -6.76 5.20 0.96
N MET A 81 -7.22 4.10 0.35
CA MET A 81 -8.66 3.94 0.03
C MET A 81 -9.56 3.97 1.27
N VAL A 82 -9.04 3.58 2.44
CA VAL A 82 -9.76 3.60 3.72
C VAL A 82 -9.65 4.97 4.39
N GLN A 83 -8.49 5.61 4.31
CA GLN A 83 -8.21 6.87 4.98
C GLN A 83 -8.71 8.10 4.22
N GLN A 84 -8.71 8.07 2.88
CA GLN A 84 -9.10 9.23 2.06
C GLN A 84 -10.47 9.81 2.40
N PRO A 85 -11.54 9.01 2.59
CA PRO A 85 -12.83 9.55 3.00
C PRO A 85 -12.78 10.33 4.33
N GLN A 86 -11.89 9.93 5.25
CA GLN A 86 -11.71 10.63 6.53
C GLN A 86 -10.94 11.93 6.33
N ILE A 87 -9.88 11.92 5.50
CA ILE A 87 -9.11 13.11 5.13
C ILE A 87 -10.00 14.11 4.41
N ASP A 88 -10.80 13.67 3.44
CA ASP A 88 -11.76 14.50 2.70
C ASP A 88 -12.79 15.13 3.65
N LYS A 89 -13.26 14.38 4.65
CA LYS A 89 -14.16 14.93 5.67
C LYS A 89 -13.47 16.00 6.52
N ILE A 90 -12.24 15.77 6.94
CA ILE A 90 -11.45 16.75 7.72
C ILE A 90 -11.22 18.01 6.88
N ASN A 91 -10.80 17.86 5.63
CA ASN A 91 -10.57 18.98 4.71
C ASN A 91 -11.84 19.81 4.50
N ASN A 92 -12.98 19.15 4.27
CA ASN A 92 -14.27 19.84 4.17
C ASN A 92 -14.65 20.62 5.45
N ILE A 93 -14.36 20.07 6.64
CA ILE A 93 -14.59 20.79 7.90
C ILE A 93 -13.68 22.01 7.98
N LEU A 94 -12.38 21.85 7.71
CA LEU A 94 -11.39 22.94 7.77
C LEU A 94 -11.70 24.06 6.78
N SER A 95 -12.08 23.74 5.54
CA SER A 95 -12.45 24.72 4.52
C SER A 95 -13.69 25.53 4.86
N ASN A 96 -14.55 25.03 5.76
CA ASN A 96 -15.78 25.71 6.19
C ASN A 96 -15.67 26.34 7.59
N LEU A 97 -14.52 26.28 8.25
CA LEU A 97 -14.32 26.93 9.55
C LEU A 97 -14.02 28.43 9.39
N PRO A 98 -14.59 29.29 10.25
CA PRO A 98 -14.16 30.68 10.35
C PRO A 98 -12.65 30.77 10.65
N LEU A 99 -11.96 31.73 10.02
CA LEU A 99 -10.51 31.92 10.13
C LEU A 99 -10.02 32.00 11.60
N ASP A 100 -10.82 32.61 12.47
CA ASP A 100 -10.54 32.76 13.90
C ASP A 100 -10.43 31.40 14.63
N ASN A 101 -11.18 30.40 14.16
CA ASN A 101 -11.16 29.05 14.71
C ASN A 101 -10.02 28.19 14.16
N LEU A 102 -9.58 28.45 12.92
CA LEU A 102 -8.42 27.75 12.32
C LEU A 102 -7.13 28.06 13.07
N ALA A 103 -6.93 29.31 13.51
CA ALA A 103 -5.78 29.71 14.33
C ALA A 103 -5.69 28.92 15.66
N ASN A 104 -6.84 28.63 16.28
CA ASN A 104 -6.92 27.86 17.52
C ASN A 104 -6.61 26.36 17.32
N VAL A 105 -7.02 25.77 16.20
CA VAL A 105 -6.70 24.38 15.84
C VAL A 105 -5.19 24.24 15.56
N ALA A 106 -4.61 25.16 14.77
CA ALA A 106 -3.18 25.15 14.46
C ALA A 106 -2.30 25.29 15.71
N ASN A 107 -2.73 26.09 16.70
CA ASN A 107 -2.01 26.26 17.97
C ASN A 107 -2.12 25.04 18.89
N LYS A 108 -3.17 24.21 18.79
CA LYS A 108 -3.30 22.97 19.56
C LYS A 108 -2.44 21.82 19.03
N ILE A 109 -2.16 21.79 17.72
CA ILE A 109 -1.35 20.74 17.09
C ILE A 109 0.16 20.95 17.35
N LYS A 110 0.58 22.19 17.66
CA LYS A 110 1.97 22.52 18.00
C LYS A 110 2.39 22.20 19.46
N LYS A 111 1.50 21.65 20.28
CA LYS A 111 1.76 21.25 21.67
C LYS A 111 1.78 19.74 21.79
#